data_AF-A0AAX1QAE9-F1
#
_entry.id   AF-A0AAX1QAE9-F1
#
_cell.length_a   1.000
_cell.length_b   1.000
_cell.length_c   1.000
_cell.angle_alpha   90.00
_cell.angle_beta   90.00
_cell.angle_gamma   90.00
#
_symmetry.space_group_name_H-M   'P 1'
#
loop_
_entity.id
_entity.type
_entity.pdbx_description
1 polymer ?
#
loop_
_entity_poly.entity_id
_entity_poly.type
_entity_poly.pdbx_seq_one_letter_code
_entity_poly.pdbx_strand_id
1 'polypeptide(L)'
;MESNEAEQLVKRLTQSKEHIMRCMLNFMKETEIIKEEMKERGIDTGNITSTLTLNQVHKEKLEAYLIAIQLFKSNPTECFNLTLLRKHVQERVDYPLPSNAYFIEKIQEINPFIQKVRHGCYQYIDHFLEKENE
;
A
#
# COMPACT_ATOMS: atom_id res chain seq x y z
N MET A 1 -9.30 12.13 30.43
CA MET A 1 -8.58 10.99 29.84
C MET A 1 -8.35 11.14 28.33
N GLU A 2 -8.70 12.30 27.72
CA GLU A 2 -8.60 12.59 26.28
C GLU A 2 -7.20 13.02 25.81
N SER A 3 -6.37 13.58 26.70
CA SER A 3 -5.05 14.14 26.36
C SER A 3 -4.09 13.09 25.77
N ASN A 4 -4.16 11.85 26.24
CA ASN A 4 -3.22 10.79 25.84
C ASN A 4 -3.54 10.23 24.44
N GLU A 5 -4.82 10.20 24.05
CA GLU A 5 -5.23 9.70 22.75
C GLU A 5 -4.95 10.72 21.65
N ALA A 6 -5.19 12.01 21.92
CA ALA A 6 -4.83 13.09 21.01
C ALA A 6 -3.32 13.11 20.72
N GLU A 7 -2.48 12.93 21.74
CA GLU A 7 -1.02 12.83 21.60
C GLU A 7 -0.61 11.61 20.76
N GLN A 8 -1.24 10.45 20.96
CA GLN A 8 -0.98 9.25 20.17
C GLN A 8 -1.36 9.42 18.69
N LEU A 9 -2.48 10.07 18.40
CA LEU A 9 -2.93 10.35 17.04
C LEU A 9 -1.97 11.31 16.33
N VAL A 10 -1.53 12.38 17.01
CA VAL A 10 -0.52 13.31 16.48
C VAL A 10 0.77 12.56 16.17
N LYS A 11 1.23 11.68 17.07
CA LYS A 11 2.45 10.88 16.85
C LYS A 11 2.33 9.97 15.62
N ARG A 12 1.20 9.27 15.45
CA ARG A 12 0.94 8.42 14.27
C ARG A 12 0.88 9.25 12.98
N LEU A 13 0.25 10.43 13.02
CA LEU A 13 0.19 11.34 11.88
C LEU A 13 1.58 11.84 11.49
N THR A 14 2.42 12.19 12.46
CA THR A 14 3.81 12.60 12.22
C THR A 14 4.63 11.47 11.60
N GLN A 15 4.53 10.25 12.14
CA GLN A 15 5.20 9.07 11.58
C GLN A 15 4.75 8.78 10.14
N SER A 16 3.44 8.90 9.86
CA SER A 16 2.90 8.73 8.51
C SER A 16 3.44 9.80 7.54
N LYS A 17 3.49 11.07 7.97
CA LYS A 17 4.07 12.16 7.17
C LYS A 17 5.56 11.95 6.89
N GLU A 18 6.34 11.53 7.90
CA GLU A 18 7.76 11.20 7.73
C GLU A 18 7.96 10.04 6.75
N HIS A 19 7.09 9.02 6.80
CA HIS A 19 7.12 7.90 5.86
C HIS A 19 6.83 8.37 4.43
N ILE A 20 5.76 9.14 4.22
CA ILE A 20 5.41 9.72 2.91
C ILE A 20 6.57 10.55 2.36
N MET A 21 7.16 11.42 3.18
CA MET A 21 8.28 12.26 2.78
C MET A 21 9.51 11.43 2.40
N ARG A 22 9.79 10.35 3.14
CA ARG A 22 10.87 9.42 2.81
C ARG A 22 10.62 8.70 1.47
N CYS A 23 9.39 8.25 1.23
CA CYS A 23 9.00 7.65 -0.04
C CYS A 23 9.18 8.63 -1.21
N MET A 24 8.76 9.90 -1.04
CA MET A 24 8.95 10.93 -2.05
C MET A 24 10.44 11.22 -2.32
N LEU A 25 11.27 11.33 -1.28
CA LEU A 25 12.70 11.55 -1.43
C LEU A 25 13.39 10.37 -2.13
N ASN A 26 13.03 9.13 -1.78
CA ASN A 26 13.54 7.93 -2.45
C ASN A 26 13.13 7.92 -3.93
N PHE A 27 11.87 8.22 -4.23
CA PHE A 27 11.38 8.31 -5.61
C PHE A 27 12.14 9.37 -6.42
N MET A 28 12.35 10.56 -5.86
CA MET A 28 13.13 11.62 -6.51
C MET A 28 14.58 11.16 -6.76
N LYS A 29 15.21 10.51 -5.78
CA LYS A 29 16.58 10.01 -5.91
C LYS A 29 16.70 8.93 -6.99
N GLU A 30 15.79 7.95 -6.99
CA GLU A 30 15.73 6.90 -8.03
C GLU A 30 15.51 7.52 -9.42
N THR A 31 14.65 8.55 -9.51
CA THR A 31 14.40 9.26 -10.75
C THR A 31 15.66 9.95 -11.28
N GLU A 32 16.45 10.61 -10.41
CA GLU A 32 17.70 11.25 -10.83
C GLU A 32 18.76 10.23 -11.23
N ILE A 33 18.90 9.11 -10.52
CA ILE A 33 19.81 8.01 -10.91
C ILE A 33 19.46 7.49 -12.32
N ILE A 34 18.18 7.26 -12.59
CA ILE A 34 17.72 6.80 -13.90
C ILE A 34 18.03 7.83 -14.99
N LYS A 35 17.84 9.13 -14.71
CA LYS A 35 18.19 10.21 -15.66
C LYS A 35 19.69 10.23 -15.96
N GLU A 36 20.53 10.04 -14.95
CA GLU A 36 21.99 9.96 -15.12
C GLU A 36 22.37 8.76 -16.00
N GLU A 37 21.84 7.57 -15.71
CA GLU A 37 22.08 6.37 -16.53
C GLU A 37 21.60 6.55 -17.99
N MET A 38 20.45 7.20 -18.18
CA MET A 38 19.93 7.50 -19.52
C MET A 38 20.84 8.46 -20.28
N LYS A 39 21.36 9.49 -19.60
CA LYS A 39 22.31 10.44 -20.18
C LYS A 39 23.62 9.77 -20.58
N GLU A 40 24.16 8.88 -19.73
CA GLU A 40 25.36 8.09 -20.04
C GLU A 40 25.17 7.20 -21.27
N ARG A 41 23.96 6.69 -21.49
CA ARG A 41 23.60 5.85 -22.64
C ARG A 41 23.19 6.65 -23.89
N GLY A 42 23.25 7.98 -23.84
CA GLY A 42 22.87 8.84 -24.96
C GLY A 42 21.36 8.84 -25.27
N ILE A 43 20.52 8.47 -24.31
CA ILE A 43 19.06 8.48 -24.45
C ILE A 43 18.55 9.89 -24.16
N ASP A 44 17.83 10.49 -25.11
CA ASP A 44 17.22 11.82 -24.95
C ASP A 44 16.12 11.81 -23.88
N THR A 45 16.33 12.54 -22.79
CA THR A 45 15.40 12.67 -21.67
C THR A 45 14.47 13.89 -21.79
N GLY A 46 14.64 14.74 -22.82
CA GLY A 46 13.88 15.97 -23.02
C GLY A 46 12.40 15.75 -23.34
N ASN A 47 12.03 14.54 -23.79
CA ASN A 47 10.66 14.14 -24.15
C ASN A 47 10.04 13.13 -23.17
N ILE A 48 10.66 12.86 -22.03
CA ILE A 48 10.03 12.05 -20.98
C ILE A 48 8.90 12.90 -20.39
N THR A 49 7.70 12.73 -20.93
CA THR A 49 6.50 13.41 -20.46
C THR A 49 6.37 13.25 -18.94
N SER A 50 6.05 14.35 -18.26
CA SER A 50 5.76 14.43 -16.82
C SER A 50 4.65 13.48 -16.35
N THR A 51 4.02 12.77 -17.29
CA THR A 51 3.06 11.69 -17.15
C THR A 51 3.72 10.37 -17.54
N LEU A 52 4.58 9.83 -16.67
CA LEU A 52 4.97 8.43 -16.72
C LEU A 52 3.72 7.58 -16.46
N THR A 53 3.08 7.10 -17.54
CA THR A 53 2.02 6.12 -17.43
C THR A 53 2.62 4.82 -16.91
N LEU A 54 2.13 4.32 -15.78
CA LEU A 54 2.44 2.96 -15.32
C LEU A 54 2.24 1.99 -16.49
N ASN A 55 3.28 1.21 -16.80
CA ASN A 55 3.15 0.05 -17.67
C ASN A 55 1.96 -0.81 -17.18
N GLN A 56 1.21 -1.39 -18.12
CA GLN A 56 0.06 -2.25 -17.85
C GLN A 56 0.28 -3.24 -16.69
N VAL A 57 1.42 -3.94 -16.66
CA VAL A 57 1.79 -4.89 -15.60
C VAL A 57 1.85 -4.22 -14.21
N HIS A 58 2.36 -2.99 -14.14
CA HIS A 58 2.42 -2.24 -12.89
C HIS A 58 1.05 -1.70 -12.47
N LYS A 59 0.17 -1.38 -13.45
CA LYS A 59 -1.22 -1.01 -13.17
C LYS A 59 -1.98 -2.19 -12.56
N GLU A 60 -1.90 -3.35 -13.18
CA GLU A 60 -2.58 -4.57 -12.73
C GLU A 60 -2.05 -5.01 -11.35
N LYS A 61 -0.74 -4.87 -11.11
CA LYS A 61 -0.13 -5.09 -9.79
C LYS A 61 -0.71 -4.16 -8.73
N LEU A 62 -0.83 -2.86 -9.03
CA LEU A 62 -1.40 -1.89 -8.10
C LEU A 62 -2.89 -2.16 -7.86
N GLU A 63 -3.64 -2.45 -8.92
CA GLU A 63 -5.04 -2.81 -8.88
C GLU A 63 -5.29 -4.05 -8.00
N ALA A 64 -4.43 -5.07 -8.11
CA ALA A 64 -4.48 -6.25 -7.25
C ALA A 64 -4.41 -5.91 -5.75
N TYR A 65 -3.49 -5.01 -5.37
CA TYR A 65 -3.36 -4.57 -3.98
C TYR A 65 -4.55 -3.71 -3.53
N LEU A 66 -5.04 -2.82 -4.39
CA LEU A 66 -6.19 -1.96 -4.08
C LEU A 66 -7.48 -2.76 -3.90
N ILE A 67 -7.72 -3.77 -4.74
CA ILE A 67 -8.86 -4.70 -4.60
C ILE A 67 -8.79 -5.42 -3.25
N ALA A 68 -7.61 -5.93 -2.88
CA ALA A 68 -7.43 -6.59 -1.59
C ALA A 68 -7.74 -5.65 -0.42
N ILE A 69 -7.22 -4.42 -0.47
CA ILE A 69 -7.47 -3.40 0.55
C ILE A 69 -8.95 -3.04 0.62
N GLN A 70 -9.62 -2.91 -0.53
CA GLN A 70 -11.03 -2.58 -0.59
C GLN A 70 -11.89 -3.68 0.03
N LEU A 71 -11.55 -4.96 -0.19
CA LEU A 71 -12.24 -6.08 0.45
C LEU A 71 -12.20 -5.96 1.98
N PHE A 72 -11.04 -5.66 2.54
CA PHE A 72 -10.87 -5.45 3.98
C PHE A 72 -11.68 -4.25 4.49
N LYS A 73 -11.62 -3.11 3.79
CA LYS A 73 -12.36 -1.89 4.17
C LYS A 73 -13.87 -2.07 4.12
N SER A 74 -14.37 -2.80 3.13
CA SER A 74 -15.81 -3.06 2.99
C SER A 74 -16.34 -4.08 4.00
N ASN A 75 -15.45 -4.84 4.65
CA ASN A 75 -15.83 -5.88 5.62
C ASN A 75 -14.98 -5.76 6.91
N PRO A 76 -15.11 -4.67 7.67
CA PRO A 76 -14.22 -4.35 8.79
C PRO A 76 -14.29 -5.36 9.94
N THR A 77 -15.41 -6.07 10.10
CA THR A 77 -15.60 -7.09 11.13
C THR A 77 -15.15 -8.50 10.69
N GLU A 78 -14.82 -8.69 9.42
CA GLU A 78 -14.45 -10.00 8.89
C GLU A 78 -12.94 -10.24 8.93
N CYS A 79 -12.57 -11.50 9.15
CA CYS A 79 -11.18 -11.95 9.10
C CYS A 79 -10.95 -12.81 7.86
N PHE A 80 -10.00 -12.39 7.03
CA PHE A 80 -9.64 -13.09 5.80
C PHE A 80 -8.33 -13.84 5.98
N ASN A 81 -8.33 -15.12 5.59
CA ASN A 81 -7.07 -15.84 5.39
C ASN A 81 -6.48 -15.49 4.00
N LEU A 82 -5.17 -15.69 3.85
CA LEU A 82 -4.45 -15.30 2.62
C LEU A 82 -4.91 -16.09 1.39
N THR A 83 -5.35 -17.33 1.56
CA THR A 83 -5.84 -18.15 0.44
C THR A 83 -7.13 -17.59 -0.14
N LEU A 84 -8.10 -17.23 0.71
CA LEU A 84 -9.36 -16.61 0.28
C LEU A 84 -9.12 -15.24 -0.33
N LEU A 85 -8.29 -14.42 0.31
CA LEU A 85 -7.94 -13.09 -0.18
C LEU A 85 -7.36 -13.15 -1.59
N ARG A 86 -6.40 -14.06 -1.82
CA ARG A 86 -5.78 -14.23 -3.14
C ARG A 86 -6.76 -14.70 -4.19
N LYS A 87 -7.61 -15.67 -3.85
CA LYS A 87 -8.64 -16.15 -4.77
C LYS A 87 -9.56 -14.99 -5.21
N HIS A 88 -10.02 -14.19 -4.26
CA HIS A 88 -10.86 -13.03 -4.52
C HIS A 88 -10.20 -11.99 -5.43
N VAL A 89 -8.90 -11.74 -5.22
CA VAL A 89 -8.14 -10.79 -6.05
C VAL A 89 -7.94 -11.36 -7.47
N GLN A 90 -7.52 -12.64 -7.57
CA GLN A 90 -7.24 -13.30 -8.86
C GLN A 90 -8.48 -13.43 -9.75
N GLU A 91 -9.69 -13.49 -9.17
CA GLU A 91 -10.96 -13.46 -9.91
C GLU A 91 -11.21 -12.11 -10.63
N ARG A 92 -10.49 -11.04 -10.26
CA ARG A 92 -10.71 -9.67 -10.75
C ARG A 92 -9.54 -9.10 -11.55
N VAL A 93 -8.36 -9.69 -11.46
CA VAL A 93 -7.15 -9.21 -12.16
C VAL A 93 -6.40 -10.36 -12.79
N ASP A 94 -5.89 -10.13 -14.01
CA ASP A 94 -5.02 -11.06 -14.72
C ASP A 94 -3.54 -10.81 -14.38
N TYR A 95 -3.24 -10.70 -13.08
CA TYR A 95 -1.90 -10.47 -12.57
C TYR A 95 -1.42 -11.66 -11.72
N PRO A 96 -0.24 -12.24 -11.99
CA PRO A 96 0.29 -13.34 -11.20
C PRO A 96 0.72 -12.81 -9.81
N LEU A 97 -0.11 -13.11 -8.80
CA LEU A 97 0.13 -12.61 -7.44
C LEU A 97 1.45 -13.19 -6.85
N PRO A 98 2.28 -12.36 -6.18
CA PRO A 98 3.55 -12.80 -5.56
C PRO A 98 3.31 -13.79 -4.42
N SER A 99 4.34 -14.23 -3.69
CA SER A 99 4.15 -15.15 -2.55
C SER A 99 3.19 -14.58 -1.49
N ASN A 100 2.52 -15.43 -0.72
CA ASN A 100 1.55 -15.00 0.31
C ASN A 100 2.16 -14.00 1.30
N ALA A 101 3.40 -14.26 1.75
CA ALA A 101 4.11 -13.41 2.69
C ALA A 101 4.38 -12.02 2.11
N TYR A 102 4.89 -11.96 0.87
CA TYR A 102 5.17 -10.69 0.21
C TYR A 102 3.88 -9.93 -0.14
N PHE A 103 2.83 -10.66 -0.55
CA PHE A 103 1.55 -10.08 -0.91
C PHE A 103 0.91 -9.35 0.27
N ILE A 104 0.88 -9.98 1.44
CA ILE A 104 0.31 -9.36 2.63
C ILE A 104 1.19 -8.23 3.17
N GLU A 105 2.51 -8.39 3.15
CA GLU A 105 3.45 -7.33 3.53
C GLU A 105 3.19 -6.04 2.73
N LYS A 106 3.03 -6.14 1.40
CA LYS A 106 2.72 -4.97 0.55
C LYS A 106 1.35 -4.37 0.82
N ILE A 107 0.34 -5.18 1.08
CA ILE A 107 -0.99 -4.68 1.46
C ILE A 107 -0.92 -3.89 2.77
N GLN A 108 -0.17 -4.38 3.76
CA GLN A 108 -0.01 -3.73 5.06
C GLN A 108 0.87 -2.47 4.99
N GLU A 109 1.89 -2.45 4.13
CA GLU A 109 2.67 -1.25 3.83
C GLU A 109 1.79 -0.13 3.25
N ILE A 110 0.89 -0.47 2.34
CA ILE A 110 -0.04 0.50 1.71
C ILE A 110 -1.13 0.92 2.70
N ASN A 111 -1.66 -0.03 3.49
CA ASN A 111 -2.70 0.24 4.46
C ASN A 111 -2.40 -0.44 5.82
N PRO A 112 -1.81 0.30 6.78
CA PRO A 112 -1.37 -0.25 8.06
C PRO A 112 -2.52 -0.60 9.03
N PHE A 113 -3.77 -0.25 8.69
CA PHE A 113 -4.95 -0.70 9.44
C PHE A 113 -5.28 -2.17 9.18
N ILE A 114 -4.73 -2.79 8.13
CA ILE A 114 -4.86 -4.22 7.89
C ILE A 114 -3.85 -4.93 8.78
N GLN A 115 -4.33 -5.64 9.80
CA GLN A 115 -3.48 -6.25 10.81
C GLN A 115 -3.76 -7.73 10.96
N LYS A 116 -2.75 -8.47 11.41
CA LYS A 116 -2.87 -9.89 11.72
C LYS A 116 -3.53 -10.05 13.08
N VAL A 117 -4.69 -10.71 13.11
CA VAL A 117 -5.45 -10.94 14.34
C VAL A 117 -5.27 -12.37 14.89
N ARG A 118 -4.92 -13.33 14.02
CA ARG A 118 -4.61 -14.72 14.40
C ARG A 118 -3.70 -15.37 13.37
N HIS A 119 -3.26 -16.60 13.62
CA HIS A 119 -2.35 -17.29 12.70
C HIS A 119 -2.94 -17.37 11.28
N GLY A 120 -2.28 -16.72 10.31
CA GLY A 120 -2.69 -16.70 8.90
C GLY A 120 -3.96 -15.91 8.57
N CYS A 121 -4.52 -15.12 9.48
CA CYS A 121 -5.76 -14.37 9.26
C CYS A 121 -5.62 -12.89 9.65
N TYR A 122 -6.17 -12.04 8.80
CA TYR A 122 -5.99 -10.59 8.81
C TYR A 122 -7.34 -9.89 8.81
N GLN A 123 -7.41 -8.69 9.37
CA GLN A 123 -8.63 -7.89 9.50
C GLN A 123 -8.29 -6.40 9.37
N TYR A 124 -9.26 -5.59 8.94
CA TYR A 124 -9.18 -4.14 8.99
C TYR A 124 -9.54 -3.65 10.39
N ILE A 125 -8.58 -3.04 11.08
CA ILE A 125 -8.76 -2.47 12.41
C ILE A 125 -8.60 -0.96 12.31
N ASP A 126 -9.73 -0.27 12.29
CA ASP A 126 -9.77 1.19 12.36
C ASP A 126 -10.32 1.59 13.72
N HIS A 127 -9.41 1.97 14.62
CA HIS A 127 -9.74 2.34 16.01
C HIS A 127 -10.64 3.57 16.13
N PHE A 128 -10.97 4.25 15.02
CA PHE A 128 -11.98 5.30 15.00
C PHE A 128 -13.42 4.74 14.94
N LEU A 129 -13.63 3.56 14.33
CA LEU A 129 -14.96 2.93 14.24
C LEU A 129 -15.40 2.21 15.53
N GLU A 130 -14.45 1.88 16.41
CA GLU A 130 -14.75 1.27 17.71
C GLU A 130 -15.39 2.29 18.68
N LYS A 131 -15.14 3.59 18.51
CA LYS A 131 -15.64 4.65 19.40
C LYS A 131 -17.04 5.18 19.10
N GLU A 132 -17.61 4.85 17.95
CA GLU A 132 -19.00 5.23 17.64
C GLU A 132 -20.02 4.19 18.15
N ASN A 133 -19.55 3.05 18.68
CA ASN A 133 -20.39 1.96 19.17
C ASN A 133 -20.33 1.73 20.70
N GLU A 134 -19.67 2.63 21.44
CA GLU A 134 -19.73 2.74 22.92
C GLU A 134 -20.47 4.01 23.33
#